data_AF-A0A938R134-F1
#
_entry.id   AF-A0A938R134-F1
#
_cell.length_a   1.000
_cell.length_b   1.000
_cell.length_c   1.000
_cell.angle_alpha   90.00
_cell.angle_beta   90.00
_cell.angle_gamma   90.00
#
_symmetry.space_group_name_H-M   'P 1'
#
loop_
_entity.id
_entity.type
_entity.pdbx_description
1 polymer ?
#
loop_
_entity_poly.entity_id
_entity_poly.type
_entity_poly.pdbx_seq_one_letter_code
_entity_poly.pdbx_strand_id
1 'polypeptide(L)'
;MRVTLFRHGLAHDRSDPACPADPERALTDEGKKKTRRAAKGLGVVGCRPTRILTSPYVRARQTAELVAEVLGLGADRITTTEALLPE
;
A
#
# COMPACT_ATOMS: atom_id res chain seq x y z
N MET A 1 -9.63 -20.41 -0.02
CA MET A 1 -8.83 -19.25 -0.49
C MET A 1 -9.22 -18.02 0.34
N ARG A 2 -8.28 -17.16 0.74
CA ARG A 2 -8.55 -15.93 1.50
C ARG A 2 -7.94 -14.75 0.76
N VAL A 3 -8.72 -13.70 0.56
CA VAL A 3 -8.27 -12.43 -0.01
C VAL A 3 -8.49 -11.34 1.03
N THR A 4 -7.46 -10.52 1.25
CA THR A 4 -7.52 -9.37 2.16
C THR A 4 -7.39 -8.10 1.32
N LEU A 5 -8.36 -7.20 1.44
CA LEU A 5 -8.31 -5.89 0.78
C LEU A 5 -7.67 -4.87 1.71
N PHE A 6 -6.69 -4.14 1.19
CA PHE A 6 -6.01 -3.07 1.92
C PHE A 6 -5.96 -1.83 1.03
N ARG A 7 -6.73 -0.81 1.38
CA ARG A 7 -6.70 0.47 0.67
C ARG A 7 -5.36 1.16 0.90
N HIS A 8 -4.83 1.84 -0.13
CA HIS A 8 -3.63 2.64 0.01
C HIS A 8 -3.72 3.62 1.21
N GLY A 9 -2.58 3.87 1.86
CA GLY A 9 -2.49 4.85 2.93
C GLY A 9 -2.81 6.29 2.49
N LEU A 10 -2.86 7.21 3.46
CA LEU A 10 -3.04 8.63 3.16
C LEU A 10 -1.94 9.13 2.23
N ALA A 11 -2.34 9.73 1.11
CA ALA A 11 -1.44 10.28 0.09
C ALA A 11 -1.60 11.80 0.03
N HIS A 12 -0.67 12.49 -0.65
CA HIS A 12 -0.73 13.95 -0.83
C HIS A 12 -2.12 14.41 -1.28
N ASP A 13 -2.58 15.54 -0.78
CA ASP A 13 -3.90 16.07 -1.11
C ASP A 13 -3.94 16.46 -2.60
N ARG A 14 -4.98 16.05 -3.32
CA ARG A 14 -5.14 16.41 -4.74
C ARG A 14 -5.42 17.90 -4.95
N SER A 15 -5.88 18.59 -3.91
CA SER A 15 -6.12 20.04 -3.94
C SER A 15 -4.86 20.87 -3.72
N ASP A 16 -3.76 20.26 -3.28
CA ASP A 16 -2.47 20.94 -3.11
C ASP A 16 -1.85 21.24 -4.49
N PRO A 17 -1.53 22.51 -4.82
CA PRO A 17 -0.89 22.88 -6.07
C PRO A 17 0.47 22.21 -6.30
N ALA A 18 1.15 21.78 -5.24
CA ALA A 18 2.42 21.05 -5.32
C ALA A 18 2.23 19.52 -5.43
N CYS A 19 0.99 19.03 -5.48
CA CYS A 19 0.71 17.61 -5.62
C CYS A 19 1.19 17.10 -6.99
N PRO A 20 1.99 16.02 -7.03
CA PRO A 20 2.35 15.36 -8.28
C PRO A 20 1.12 14.82 -9.03
N ALA A 21 1.33 14.43 -10.28
CA ALA A 21 0.33 13.70 -11.07
C ALA A 21 -0.18 12.46 -10.30
N ASP A 22 -1.44 12.06 -10.50
CA ASP A 22 -2.05 11.01 -9.68
C ASP A 22 -1.27 9.68 -9.65
N PRO A 23 -0.64 9.20 -10.75
CA PRO A 23 0.20 8.00 -10.71
C PRO A 23 1.43 8.14 -9.79
N GLU A 24 1.99 9.35 -9.71
CA GLU A 24 3.20 9.69 -8.94
C GLU A 24 2.89 10.13 -7.50
N ARG A 25 1.62 10.39 -7.20
CA ARG A 25 1.15 10.86 -5.90
C ARG A 25 1.50 9.86 -4.80
N ALA A 26 2.46 10.25 -3.96
CA ALA A 26 3.03 9.43 -2.90
C ALA A 26 2.23 9.49 -1.58
N LEU A 27 2.53 8.54 -0.68
CA LEU A 27 2.06 8.58 0.70
C LEU A 27 2.68 9.75 1.46
N THR A 28 1.87 10.44 2.27
CA THR A 28 2.39 11.40 3.25
C THR A 28 3.11 10.66 4.37
N ASP A 29 3.94 11.35 5.14
CA ASP A 29 4.61 10.73 6.29
C ASP A 29 3.62 10.24 7.35
N GLU A 30 2.52 10.96 7.53
CA GLU A 30 1.40 10.49 8.34
C GLU A 30 0.76 9.22 7.75
N GLY A 31 0.56 9.19 6.43
CA GLY A 31 0.06 8.01 5.71
C GLY A 31 0.95 6.79 5.89
N LYS A 32 2.27 6.95 5.81
CA LYS A 32 3.23 5.86 6.09
C LYS A 32 3.09 5.36 7.53
N LYS A 33 3.03 6.26 8.52
CA LYS A 33 2.86 5.91 9.95
C LYS A 33 1.55 5.15 10.19
N LYS A 34 0.43 5.64 9.65
CA LYS A 34 -0.90 5.00 9.76
C LYS A 34 -0.92 3.63 9.08
N THR A 35 -0.31 3.51 7.90
CA THR A 35 -0.20 2.24 7.17
C THR A 35 0.56 1.18 7.98
N ARG A 36 1.73 1.54 8.53
CA ARG A 36 2.50 0.61 9.39
C ARG A 36 1.69 0.14 10.60
N ARG A 37 0.92 1.02 11.23
CA ARG A 37 0.04 0.66 12.36
C ARG A 37 -1.06 -0.32 11.94
N ALA A 38 -1.72 -0.07 10.82
CA ALA A 38 -2.74 -0.96 10.29
C ALA A 38 -2.16 -2.34 9.89
N ALA A 39 -0.98 -2.35 9.27
CA ALA A 39 -0.26 -3.59 8.94
C ALA A 39 0.11 -4.41 10.19
N LYS A 40 0.52 -3.75 11.30
CA LYS A 40 0.73 -4.45 12.59
C LYS A 40 -0.56 -5.11 13.06
N GLY A 41 -1.69 -4.41 12.96
CA GLY A 41 -3.02 -4.96 13.27
C GLY A 41 -3.35 -6.20 12.45
N LEU A 42 -3.04 -6.21 11.15
CA LEU A 42 -3.18 -7.38 10.28
C LEU A 42 -2.39 -8.60 10.83
N GLY A 43 -1.15 -8.37 11.27
CA GLY A 43 -0.33 -9.43 11.87
C GLY A 43 -0.96 -10.00 13.15
N VAL A 44 -1.51 -9.12 14.01
CA VAL A 44 -2.17 -9.52 15.27
C VAL A 44 -3.40 -10.39 15.00
N VAL A 45 -4.21 -10.08 13.98
CA VAL A 45 -5.39 -10.90 13.61
C VAL A 45 -5.02 -12.15 12.79
N GLY A 46 -3.74 -12.48 12.67
CA GLY A 46 -3.27 -13.69 11.99
C GLY A 46 -3.32 -13.61 10.46
N CYS A 47 -3.30 -12.42 9.87
CA CYS A 47 -3.18 -12.26 8.42
C CYS A 47 -1.76 -12.62 7.98
N ARG A 48 -1.63 -13.70 7.20
CA ARG A 48 -0.35 -14.18 6.64
C ARG A 48 -0.48 -14.39 5.13
N PRO A 49 -0.47 -13.31 4.33
CA PRO A 49 -0.54 -13.43 2.88
C PRO A 49 0.72 -14.11 2.34
N THR A 50 0.59 -14.83 1.22
CA THR A 50 1.73 -15.42 0.49
C THR A 50 2.18 -14.54 -0.69
N ARG A 51 1.33 -13.59 -1.09
CA ARG A 51 1.55 -12.60 -2.16
C ARG A 51 0.82 -11.31 -1.83
N ILE A 52 1.34 -10.20 -2.34
CA ILE A 52 0.70 -8.89 -2.29
C ILE A 52 0.59 -8.39 -3.74
N LEU A 53 -0.61 -8.01 -4.14
CA LEU A 53 -0.87 -7.40 -5.44
C LEU A 53 -1.08 -5.90 -5.26
N THR A 54 -0.52 -5.09 -6.14
CA THR A 54 -0.68 -3.63 -6.09
C THR A 54 -0.77 -3.03 -7.49
N SER A 55 -1.42 -1.87 -7.61
CA SER A 55 -1.39 -1.07 -8.85
C SER A 55 -0.01 -0.43 -9.06
N PRO A 56 0.34 0.02 -10.28
CA PRO A 56 1.59 0.74 -10.49
C PRO A 56 1.66 2.12 -9.81
N TYR A 57 0.54 2.65 -9.30
CA TYR A 57 0.52 3.97 -8.67
C TYR A 57 1.32 4.01 -7.37
N VAL A 58 2.13 5.06 -7.19
CA VAL A 58 3.14 5.17 -6.13
C VAL A 58 2.56 4.97 -4.73
N ARG A 59 1.41 5.60 -4.40
CA ARG A 59 0.75 5.40 -3.10
C ARG A 59 0.40 3.95 -2.79
N ALA A 60 -0.04 3.18 -3.80
CA ALA A 60 -0.43 1.78 -3.61
C ALA A 60 0.81 0.89 -3.49
N ARG A 61 1.84 1.13 -4.31
CA ARG A 61 3.12 0.41 -4.21
C ARG A 61 3.80 0.63 -2.87
N GLN A 62 3.92 1.88 -2.43
CA GLN A 62 4.48 2.21 -1.11
C GLN A 62 3.68 1.57 0.03
N THR A 63 2.35 1.53 -0.09
CA THR A 63 1.50 0.84 0.90
C THR A 63 1.85 -0.65 0.96
N ALA A 64 1.94 -1.32 -0.20
CA ALA A 64 2.28 -2.73 -0.29
C ALA A 64 3.67 -3.03 0.29
N GLU A 65 4.67 -2.20 0.00
CA GLU A 65 6.03 -2.31 0.54
C GLU A 65 6.04 -2.20 2.08
N LEU A 66 5.31 -1.22 2.64
CA LEU A 66 5.20 -1.07 4.09
C LEU A 66 4.49 -2.25 4.76
N VAL A 67 3.44 -2.78 4.12
CA VAL A 67 2.73 -3.96 4.62
C VAL A 67 3.63 -5.19 4.58
N ALA A 68 4.36 -5.40 3.48
CA ALA A 68 5.33 -6.49 3.35
C ALA A 68 6.40 -6.42 4.43
N GLU A 69 7.02 -5.25 4.61
CA GLU A 69 8.04 -5.01 5.64
C GLU A 69 7.52 -5.35 7.04
N VAL A 70 6.35 -4.83 7.41
CA VAL A 70 5.77 -5.03 8.75
C VAL A 70 5.37 -6.49 9.00
N LEU A 71 4.91 -7.20 7.98
CA LEU A 71 4.52 -8.61 8.09
C LEU A 71 5.70 -9.58 7.87
N GLY A 72 6.90 -9.07 7.59
CA GLY A 72 8.11 -9.88 7.36
C GLY A 72 8.11 -10.62 6.01
N LEU A 73 7.46 -10.08 4.99
CA LEU A 73 7.52 -10.59 3.62
C LEU A 73 8.65 -9.91 2.84
N GLY A 74 9.34 -10.68 1.99
CA GLY A 74 10.30 -10.15 1.03
C GLY A 74 9.63 -9.36 -0.10
N ALA A 75 10.38 -8.42 -0.70
CA ALA A 75 9.91 -7.61 -1.81
C ALA A 75 9.56 -8.44 -3.07
N ASP A 76 10.16 -9.63 -3.21
CA ASP A 76 9.86 -10.62 -4.26
C ASP A 76 8.41 -11.15 -4.20
N ARG A 77 7.70 -10.91 -3.09
CA ARG A 77 6.29 -11.30 -2.90
C ARG A 77 5.30 -10.23 -3.35
N ILE A 78 5.78 -9.06 -3.75
CA ILE A 78 4.96 -7.96 -4.27
C ILE A 78 4.92 -8.08 -5.79
N THR A 79 3.71 -8.06 -6.35
CA THR A 79 3.50 -8.05 -7.80
C THR A 79 2.67 -6.85 -8.19
N THR A 80 3.20 -6.05 -9.11
CA THR A 80 2.48 -4.92 -9.70
C THR A 80 1.59 -5.42 -10.84
N THR A 81 0.37 -4.92 -10.93
CA THR A 81 -0.57 -5.24 -12.01
C THR A 81 -1.43 -4.04 -12.39
N GLU A 82 -1.69 -3.88 -13.68
CA GLU A 82 -2.57 -2.83 -14.21
C GLU A 82 -4.05 -3.12 -13.92
N ALA A 83 -4.41 -4.36 -13.62
CA ALA A 83 -5.79 -4.75 -13.26
C ALA A 83 -6.30 -4.11 -11.96
N LEU A 84 -5.43 -3.42 -11.21
CA LEU A 84 -5.76 -2.68 -9.98
C LEU A 84 -5.68 -1.16 -10.17
N LEU A 85 -5.57 -0.67 -11.40
CA LEU A 85 -5.68 0.76 -11.69
C LEU A 85 -7.09 1.26 -11.32
N PRO A 86 -7.20 2.49 -10.78
CA PRO A 86 -8.50 3.11 -10.59
C PRO A 86 -9.16 3.41 -11.95
N GLU A 87 -10.48 3.29 -12.00
CA GLU A 87 -11.32 3.73 -13.13
C GLU A 87 -11.34 5.26 -13.28
#